data_AF-A0A0F8YEB5-F1
#
_entry.id   AF-A0A0F8YEB5-F1
#
_cell.length_a   1.000
_cell.length_b   1.000
_cell.length_c   1.000
_cell.angle_alpha   90.00
_cell.angle_beta   90.00
_cell.angle_gamma   90.00
#
_symmetry.space_group_name_H-M   'P 1'
#
loop_
_entity.id
_entity.type
_entity.pdbx_description
1 polymer ?
#
loop_
_entity_poly.entity_id
_entity_poly.type
_entity_poly.pdbx_seq_one_letter_code
_entity_poly.pdbx_strand_id
1 'polypeptide(L)'
;ILINDFMKDTEDCVDGGFGGSTGDDTSSIFGMKFGEEGLHGIDSGDGIQIEDLGTLETKDAHRHRIKWYMSLVLMSTKALARLSGIDTQDWTN
;
A
#
# COMPACT_ATOMS: atom_id res chain seq x y z
N ILE A 1 -14.79 -16.27 -7.10
CA ILE A 1 -13.36 -16.33 -7.47
C ILE A 1 -12.70 -15.10 -6.86
N LEU A 2 -11.88 -15.29 -5.83
CA LEU A 2 -11.01 -14.22 -5.35
C LEU A 2 -9.77 -14.33 -6.22
N ILE A 3 -9.66 -13.46 -7.22
CA ILE A 3 -8.43 -13.33 -7.98
C ILE A 3 -7.48 -12.59 -7.04
N ASN A 4 -6.50 -13.30 -6.52
CA ASN A 4 -5.46 -12.67 -5.73
C ASN A 4 -4.48 -12.04 -6.73
N ASP A 5 -4.55 -10.72 -6.86
CA ASP A 5 -3.59 -9.96 -7.65
C ASP A 5 -2.35 -9.74 -6.78
N PHE A 6 -1.46 -10.74 -6.79
CA PHE A 6 -0.18 -10.62 -6.12
C PHE A 6 0.67 -9.61 -6.88
N MET A 7 0.76 -8.39 -6.34
CA MET A 7 1.79 -7.45 -6.79
C MET A 7 3.12 -7.91 -6.20
N LYS A 8 4.00 -8.44 -7.07
CA LYS A 8 5.36 -8.79 -6.70
C LYS A 8 6.11 -7.51 -6.34
N ASP A 9 6.41 -7.34 -5.06
CA ASP A 9 7.38 -6.34 -4.61
C ASP A 9 8.77 -6.97 -4.70
N THR A 10 9.67 -6.31 -5.41
CA THR A 10 11.07 -6.72 -5.52
C THR A 10 11.89 -5.45 -5.63
N GLU A 11 12.78 -5.26 -4.67
CA GLU A 11 13.66 -4.10 -4.61
C GLU A 11 15.01 -4.47 -5.20
N ASP A 12 15.39 -3.79 -6.29
CA ASP A 12 16.71 -3.88 -6.90
C ASP A 12 17.47 -2.59 -6.53
N CYS A 13 18.55 -2.73 -5.76
CA CYS A 13 19.20 -1.61 -5.08
C CYS A 13 20.20 -0.83 -5.96
N VAL A 14 20.26 -1.12 -7.27
CA VAL A 14 21.27 -0.54 -8.18
C VAL A 14 20.94 0.90 -8.59
N ASP A 15 19.66 1.25 -8.73
CA ASP A 15 19.23 2.57 -9.27
C ASP A 15 18.23 3.34 -8.39
N GLY A 16 17.94 2.84 -7.17
CA GLY A 16 17.00 3.48 -6.25
C GLY A 16 15.54 3.53 -6.74
N GLY A 17 15.17 2.77 -7.77
CA GLY A 17 13.79 2.65 -8.26
C GLY A 17 13.04 1.45 -7.66
N PHE A 18 11.71 1.53 -7.55
CA PHE A 18 10.81 0.40 -7.19
C PHE A 18 10.52 -0.53 -8.38
N GLY A 19 11.52 -0.84 -9.20
CA GLY A 19 11.29 -1.32 -10.58
C GLY A 19 11.96 -2.62 -10.99
N GLY A 20 12.91 -3.13 -10.22
CA GLY A 20 13.64 -4.35 -10.62
C GLY A 20 12.85 -5.60 -10.28
N SER A 21 12.53 -6.43 -11.28
CA SER A 21 11.99 -7.78 -11.05
C SER A 21 13.07 -8.78 -10.60
N THR A 22 14.33 -8.32 -10.51
CA THR A 22 15.53 -9.04 -10.08
C THR A 22 15.55 -9.12 -8.57
N GLY A 23 15.31 -10.32 -8.05
CA GLY A 23 15.15 -10.61 -6.62
C GLY A 23 16.45 -10.54 -5.85
N ASP A 24 16.73 -9.39 -5.25
CA ASP A 24 17.62 -9.31 -4.11
C ASP A 24 16.79 -9.36 -2.81
N ASP A 25 17.35 -9.96 -1.74
CA ASP A 25 16.73 -10.06 -0.41
C ASP A 25 16.79 -8.71 0.34
N THR A 26 16.51 -7.61 -0.37
CA THR A 26 16.56 -6.26 0.18
C THR A 26 15.17 -5.69 0.43
N SER A 27 15.08 -4.79 1.40
CA SER A 27 13.84 -4.08 1.75
C SER A 27 14.10 -2.61 2.03
N SER A 28 13.02 -1.83 2.06
CA SER A 28 13.02 -0.39 2.32
C SER A 28 12.36 -0.04 3.65
N ILE A 29 12.96 0.88 4.41
CA ILE A 29 12.32 1.55 5.55
C ILE A 29 11.92 2.97 5.14
N PHE A 30 10.68 3.35 5.45
CA PHE A 30 10.17 4.70 5.21
C PHE A 30 10.05 5.49 6.52
N GLY A 31 10.67 6.67 6.55
CA GLY A 31 10.45 7.67 7.58
C GLY A 31 9.48 8.72 7.07
N MET A 32 8.40 8.97 7.80
CA MET A 32 7.37 9.93 7.39
C MET A 32 6.93 10.85 8.53
N LYS A 33 6.66 12.12 8.19
CA LYS A 33 6.01 13.09 9.06
C LYS A 33 4.53 13.16 8.69
N PHE A 34 3.68 12.64 9.56
CA PHE A 34 2.23 12.80 9.41
C PHE A 34 1.78 14.23 9.72
N GLY A 35 0.73 14.67 9.05
CA GLY A 35 0.04 15.93 9.32
C GLY A 35 -0.42 16.65 8.07
N GLU A 36 -1.14 17.75 8.26
CA GLU A 36 -1.67 18.58 7.17
C GLU A 36 -0.56 19.11 6.26
N GLU A 37 0.55 19.57 6.82
CA GLU A 37 1.74 20.01 6.04
C GLU A 37 2.70 18.85 5.69
N GLY A 38 2.36 17.63 6.09
CA GLY A 38 3.17 16.43 5.92
C GLY A 38 2.56 15.44 4.94
N LEU A 39 2.67 14.16 5.26
CA LEU A 39 1.96 13.08 4.58
C LEU A 39 0.61 12.87 5.27
N HIS A 40 -0.47 12.82 4.51
CA HIS A 40 -1.78 12.44 5.03
C HIS A 40 -2.62 11.75 3.96
N GLY A 41 -3.60 10.97 4.43
CA GLY A 41 -4.61 10.37 3.57
C GLY A 41 -5.70 11.38 3.23
N ILE A 42 -6.28 11.22 2.05
CA ILE A 42 -7.53 11.85 1.66
C ILE A 42 -8.52 10.76 1.29
N ASP A 43 -9.80 10.98 1.57
CA ASP A 43 -10.88 10.12 1.13
C ASP A 43 -11.98 10.94 0.46
N SER A 44 -13.02 10.26 -0.03
CA SER A 44 -14.19 10.92 -0.61
C SER A 44 -15.10 11.63 0.41
N GLY A 45 -14.67 11.80 1.67
CA GLY A 45 -15.41 12.43 2.76
C GLY A 45 -16.32 11.47 3.55
N ASP A 46 -16.78 10.40 2.89
CA ASP A 46 -17.67 9.41 3.50
C ASP A 46 -16.92 8.22 4.13
N GLY A 47 -15.59 8.16 4.04
CA GLY A 47 -14.80 7.04 4.57
C GLY A 47 -15.17 5.68 3.96
N ILE A 48 -15.15 4.64 4.80
CA ILE A 48 -15.52 3.28 4.39
C ILE A 48 -17.06 3.18 4.33
N GLN A 49 -17.57 2.91 3.13
CA GLN A 49 -18.99 2.78 2.86
C GLN A 49 -19.38 1.32 2.70
N ILE A 50 -20.35 0.87 3.51
CA ILE A 50 -20.91 -0.47 3.46
C ILE A 50 -22.32 -0.37 2.86
N GLU A 51 -22.51 -0.99 1.71
CA GLU A 51 -23.78 -1.05 0.99
C GLU A 51 -24.31 -2.49 1.05
N ASP A 52 -25.53 -2.66 1.57
CA ASP A 52 -26.21 -3.95 1.50
C ASP A 52 -26.86 -4.13 0.13
N LEU A 53 -26.45 -5.18 -0.60
CA LEU A 53 -27.01 -5.54 -1.90
C LEU A 53 -28.14 -6.57 -1.78
N GLY A 54 -28.46 -7.01 -0.56
CA GLY A 54 -29.53 -7.96 -0.28
C GLY A 54 -29.18 -9.41 -0.59
N THR A 55 -30.23 -10.23 -0.74
CA THR A 55 -30.16 -11.67 -0.98
C THR A 55 -29.84 -11.98 -2.44
N LEU A 56 -29.08 -13.04 -2.67
CA LEU A 56 -28.76 -13.54 -4.00
C LEU A 56 -29.86 -14.46 -4.54
N GLU A 57 -30.24 -14.30 -5.81
CA GLU A 57 -31.19 -15.21 -6.46
C GLU A 57 -30.65 -16.65 -6.60
N THR A 58 -29.34 -16.80 -6.75
CA THR A 58 -28.72 -18.10 -7.07
C THR A 58 -28.47 -18.99 -5.85
N LYS A 59 -28.47 -18.41 -4.64
CA LYS A 59 -28.24 -19.13 -3.39
C LYS A 59 -28.67 -18.30 -2.20
N ASP A 60 -28.98 -18.96 -1.10
CA ASP A 60 -29.29 -18.33 0.18
C ASP A 60 -28.03 -17.69 0.79
N ALA A 61 -27.75 -16.46 0.37
CA ALA A 61 -26.64 -15.66 0.86
C ALA A 61 -26.93 -14.17 0.65
N HIS A 62 -26.51 -13.36 1.62
CA HIS A 62 -26.51 -11.90 1.52
C HIS A 62 -25.18 -11.40 0.97
N ARG A 63 -25.21 -10.30 0.21
CA ARG A 63 -24.01 -9.66 -0.32
C ARG A 63 -23.91 -8.23 0.19
N HIS A 64 -22.84 -7.94 0.92
CA HIS A 64 -22.46 -6.57 1.22
C HIS A 64 -21.33 -6.14 0.28
N ARG A 65 -21.39 -4.89 -0.18
CA ARG A 65 -20.31 -4.23 -0.91
C ARG A 65 -19.65 -3.22 0.01
N ILE A 66 -18.33 -3.31 0.11
CA ILE A 66 -17.51 -2.38 0.87
C ILE A 66 -16.76 -1.51 -0.13
N LYS A 67 -16.93 -0.19 -0.06
CA LYS A 67 -16.29 0.81 -0.92
C LYS A 67 -15.44 1.71 -0.04
N TRP A 68 -14.21 1.97 -0.43
CA TRP A 68 -13.39 3.02 0.17
C TRP A 68 -12.57 3.69 -0.91
N TYR A 69 -12.91 4.95 -1.20
CA TYR A 69 -12.18 5.77 -2.17
C TYR A 69 -11.19 6.63 -1.39
N MET A 70 -9.92 6.28 -1.51
CA MET A 70 -8.83 6.86 -0.74
C MET A 70 -7.61 7.11 -1.61
N SER A 71 -6.84 8.12 -1.24
CA SER A 71 -5.54 8.43 -1.82
C SER A 71 -4.61 8.97 -0.74
N LEU A 72 -3.34 9.11 -1.09
CA LEU A 72 -2.30 9.64 -0.21
C LEU A 72 -1.74 10.91 -0.81
N VAL A 73 -1.62 11.95 0.01
CA VAL A 73 -1.10 13.26 -0.40
C VAL A 73 0.20 13.55 0.33
N LEU A 74 1.24 13.84 -0.45
CA LEU A 74 2.53 14.31 0.04
C LEU A 74 2.62 15.82 -0.17
N MET A 75 2.33 16.60 0.87
CA MET A 75 2.36 18.06 0.78
C MET A 75 3.78 18.64 0.75
N SER A 76 4.77 17.88 1.20
CA SER A 76 6.18 18.28 1.20
C SER A 76 7.08 17.09 0.94
N THR A 77 8.00 17.22 -0.01
CA THR A 77 9.00 16.18 -0.31
C THR A 77 9.94 15.90 0.85
N LYS A 78 10.04 16.83 1.82
CA LYS A 78 10.82 16.65 3.06
C LYS A 78 10.07 15.84 4.13
N ALA A 79 8.78 15.59 3.93
CA ALA A 79 7.95 14.84 4.88
C ALA A 79 8.02 13.32 4.68
N LEU A 80 8.74 12.85 3.65
CA LEU A 80 8.93 11.43 3.35
C LEU A 80 10.39 11.19 2.97
N ALA A 81 11.02 10.22 3.62
CA ALA A 81 12.34 9.71 3.28
C ALA A 81 12.28 8.18 3.20
N ARG A 82 13.09 7.62 2.32
CA ARG A 82 13.27 6.18 2.17
C ARG A 82 14.73 5.81 2.39
N LEU A 83 14.96 4.82 3.23
CA LEU A 83 16.21 4.09 3.34
C LEU A 83 16.03 2.77 2.57
N SER A 84 16.71 2.63 1.43
CA SER A 84 16.67 1.45 0.56
C SER A 84 17.85 0.51 0.79
N GLY A 85 17.75 -0.72 0.29
CA GLY A 85 18.87 -1.69 0.28
C GLY A 85 19.15 -2.33 1.64
N ILE A 86 18.15 -2.52 2.49
CA ILE A 86 18.33 -3.16 3.80
C ILE A 86 18.30 -4.66 3.61
N ASP A 87 19.42 -5.33 3.87
CA ASP A 87 19.55 -6.80 3.86
C ASP A 87 19.77 -7.33 5.29
N THR A 88 19.13 -8.46 5.57
CA THR A 88 19.40 -9.32 6.72
C THR A 88 20.85 -9.83 6.83
N GLN A 89 21.60 -9.96 5.73
CA GLN A 89 23.00 -10.44 5.75
C GLN A 89 23.99 -9.39 6.28
N ASP A 90 23.69 -8.10 6.20
CA ASP A 90 24.59 -7.03 6.67
C ASP A 90 24.67 -6.94 8.20
N TRP A 91 23.75 -7.61 8.91
CA TRP A 91 23.65 -7.58 10.38
C TRP A 91 24.22 -8.83 11.06
N THR A 92 24.76 -9.79 10.30
CA THR A 92 25.50 -10.92 10.87
C THR A 92 26.95 -10.53 11.14
N ASN A 93 27.34 -10.53 12.43
CA ASN A 93 28.72 -10.40 12.88
C ASN A 93 29.64 -11.49 12.29
#